data_AF-A0A097QVC1-F1
#
_entry.id   AF-A0A097QVC1-F1
#
_cell.length_a   1.000
_cell.length_b   1.000
_cell.length_c   1.000
_cell.angle_alpha   90.00
_cell.angle_beta   90.00
_cell.angle_gamma   90.00
#
_symmetry.space_group_name_H-M   'P 1'
#
loop_
_entity.id
_entity.type
_entity.pdbx_description
1 polymer ?
#
loop_
_entity_poly.entity_id
_entity_poly.type
_entity_poly.pdbx_seq_one_letter_code
_entity_poly.pdbx_strand_id
1 'polypeptide(L)'
;MYKEKRIVSWPLMHSYDAQPTCTWGLCTLFYAPYIHEDDVIEEVDNHRPVLLQLDNGGSVVDKQKSYDDHSVVIVGYVGNSHTIDYVVIHDGWDMYEHYLAWGNWGSDTYLVKITPKQG
;
A
#
# COMPACT_ATOMS: atom_id res chain seq x y z
N MET A 1 -25.47 -9.18 -7.47
CA MET A 1 -25.48 -8.59 -6.11
C MET A 1 -24.22 -7.75 -6.01
N TYR A 2 -24.32 -6.45 -6.31
CA TYR A 2 -23.15 -5.56 -6.33
C TYR A 2 -22.74 -5.30 -4.88
N LYS A 3 -21.59 -5.85 -4.50
CA LYS A 3 -21.02 -5.69 -3.17
C LYS A 3 -20.73 -4.21 -2.92
N GLU A 4 -21.01 -3.80 -1.70
CA GLU A 4 -20.65 -2.52 -1.11
C GLU A 4 -19.21 -2.14 -1.47
N LYS A 5 -19.04 -1.08 -2.27
CA LYS A 5 -17.73 -0.49 -2.52
C LYS A 5 -17.29 0.22 -1.25
N ARG A 6 -16.31 -0.35 -0.56
CA ARG A 6 -15.58 0.29 0.53
C ARG A 6 -14.49 1.16 -0.08
N ILE A 7 -14.44 2.41 0.37
CA ILE A 7 -13.30 3.29 0.19
C ILE A 7 -12.78 3.53 1.60
N VAL A 8 -11.59 3.01 1.88
CA VAL A 8 -10.88 3.25 3.14
C VAL A 8 -9.57 3.92 2.77
N SER A 9 -9.34 5.13 3.26
CA SER A 9 -8.03 5.79 3.21
C SER A 9 -7.83 6.63 4.47
N TRP A 10 -6.58 6.73 4.90
CA TRP A 10 -6.20 7.45 6.11
C TRP A 10 -5.47 8.74 5.73
N PRO A 11 -6.14 9.92 5.80
CA PRO A 11 -5.57 11.20 5.36
C PRO A 11 -4.44 11.72 6.28
N LEU A 12 -4.16 11.02 7.37
CA LEU A 12 -3.27 11.46 8.45
C LEU A 12 -1.93 10.73 8.50
N MET A 13 -1.62 9.85 7.54
CA MET A 13 -0.24 9.41 7.41
C MET A 13 0.55 10.52 6.72
N HIS A 14 1.02 11.51 7.49
CA HIS A 14 1.96 12.48 6.94
C HIS A 14 3.18 11.71 6.42
N SER A 15 3.85 12.19 5.39
CA SER A 15 5.07 11.56 4.84
C SER A 15 6.14 11.26 5.91
N TYR A 16 6.06 11.91 7.07
CA TYR A 16 6.88 11.68 8.27
C TYR A 16 6.40 10.52 9.16
N ASP A 17 5.10 10.22 9.18
CA ASP A 17 4.51 9.04 9.85
C ASP A 17 4.70 7.78 9.00
N ALA A 18 4.79 7.95 7.68
CA ALA A 18 5.18 6.93 6.70
C ALA A 18 6.67 6.58 6.71
N GLN A 19 7.49 7.32 7.49
CA GLN A 19 8.74 6.74 7.92
C GLN A 19 8.38 5.52 8.76
N PRO A 20 8.86 4.31 8.41
CA PRO A 20 8.78 3.22 9.34
C PRO A 20 9.34 3.75 10.65
N THR A 21 8.55 3.77 11.73
CA THR A 21 9.06 4.03 13.07
C THR A 21 9.98 2.89 13.54
N CYS A 22 10.61 2.17 12.58
CA CYS A 22 11.84 1.41 12.67
C CYS A 22 13.05 2.29 13.07
N THR A 23 12.87 3.29 13.92
CA THR A 23 14.00 3.79 14.68
C THR A 23 14.24 2.77 15.81
N TRP A 24 15.47 2.30 15.96
CA TRP A 24 15.95 1.46 17.09
C TRP A 24 15.62 -0.05 17.09
N GLY A 25 15.31 -0.69 15.95
CA GLY A 25 15.22 -2.16 15.89
C GLY A 25 13.96 -2.75 16.56
N LEU A 26 12.90 -1.96 16.63
CA LEU A 26 11.60 -2.29 17.22
C LEU A 26 10.56 -2.72 16.20
N CYS A 27 10.95 -3.13 14.99
CA CYS A 27 10.03 -3.69 14.00
C CYS A 27 10.60 -4.94 13.36
N THR A 28 9.70 -5.84 12.93
CA THR A 28 10.08 -7.01 12.13
C THR A 28 9.69 -6.75 10.68
N LEU A 29 10.60 -7.04 9.74
CA LEU A 29 10.32 -6.99 8.32
C LEU A 29 9.83 -8.37 7.87
N PHE A 30 8.63 -8.40 7.30
CA PHE A 30 8.10 -9.60 6.66
C PHE A 30 8.07 -9.39 5.15
N TYR A 31 8.72 -10.30 4.43
CA TYR A 31 8.72 -10.38 2.98
C TYR A 31 7.63 -11.32 2.52
N ALA A 32 6.70 -10.83 1.71
CA ALA A 32 5.67 -11.63 1.05
C ALA A 32 5.92 -11.61 -0.47
N PRO A 33 6.42 -12.71 -1.07
CA PRO A 33 6.60 -12.80 -2.53
C PRO A 33 5.28 -12.85 -3.30
N TYR A 34 4.18 -13.14 -2.60
CA TYR A 34 2.83 -13.09 -3.14
C TYR A 34 2.03 -12.05 -2.37
N ILE A 35 1.48 -11.10 -3.10
CA ILE A 35 0.67 -10.01 -2.57
C ILE A 35 -0.78 -10.50 -2.49
N HIS A 36 -1.23 -10.85 -1.29
CA HIS A 36 -2.63 -11.21 -1.06
C HIS A 36 -3.46 -9.96 -0.71
N GLU A 37 -4.66 -9.87 -1.28
CA GLU A 37 -5.60 -8.77 -1.03
C GLU A 37 -5.97 -8.69 0.45
N ASP A 38 -6.22 -9.85 1.08
CA ASP A 38 -6.56 -9.96 2.50
C ASP A 38 -5.47 -9.40 3.42
N ASP A 39 -4.18 -9.58 3.06
CA ASP A 39 -3.06 -9.04 3.82
C ASP A 39 -3.04 -7.51 3.80
N VAL A 40 -3.37 -6.91 2.66
CA VAL A 40 -3.43 -5.45 2.51
C VAL A 40 -4.64 -4.89 3.25
N ILE A 41 -5.81 -5.54 3.10
CA ILE A 41 -7.05 -5.15 3.80
C ILE A 41 -6.84 -5.19 5.32
N GLU A 42 -6.26 -6.28 5.84
CA GLU A 42 -6.01 -6.43 7.28
C GLU A 42 -5.09 -5.33 7.83
N GLU A 43 -3.98 -5.02 7.13
CA GLU A 43 -3.04 -4.00 7.57
C GLU A 43 -3.67 -2.59 7.53
N VAL A 44 -4.37 -2.25 6.44
CA VAL A 44 -5.06 -0.95 6.28
C VAL A 44 -6.17 -0.78 7.32
N ASP A 45 -7.01 -1.79 7.55
CA ASP A 45 -8.08 -1.74 8.56
C ASP A 45 -7.51 -1.59 9.99
N ASN A 46 -6.32 -2.13 10.23
CA ASN A 46 -5.58 -1.96 11.48
C ASN A 46 -4.76 -0.65 11.56
N HIS A 47 -4.91 0.27 10.61
CA HIS A 47 -4.18 1.54 10.55
C HIS A 47 -2.66 1.34 10.53
N ARG A 48 -2.19 0.27 9.88
CA ARG A 48 -0.77 -0.06 9.67
C ARG A 48 -0.44 0.03 8.20
N PRO A 49 0.20 1.11 7.74
CA PRO A 49 0.47 1.27 6.32
C PRO A 49 1.57 0.33 5.85
N VAL A 50 1.45 -0.10 4.59
CA VAL A 50 2.29 -1.15 4.01
C VAL A 50 3.11 -0.55 2.89
N LEU A 51 4.40 -0.87 2.86
CA LEU A 51 5.28 -0.45 1.78
C LEU A 51 5.17 -1.46 0.62
N LEU A 52 4.86 -0.96 -0.57
CA LEU A 52 4.82 -1.70 -1.81
C LEU A 52 6.06 -1.34 -2.62
N GLN A 53 6.93 -2.33 -2.83
CA GLN A 53 8.13 -2.21 -3.64
C GLN A 53 7.77 -2.66 -5.05
N LEU A 54 7.51 -1.70 -5.94
CA LEU A 54 7.11 -1.94 -7.32
C LEU A 54 8.32 -2.38 -8.14
N ASP A 55 8.15 -3.49 -8.84
CA ASP A 55 8.90 -3.87 -10.03
C ASP A 55 8.02 -3.51 -11.23
N ASN A 56 8.54 -2.73 -12.18
CA ASN A 56 7.79 -2.32 -13.39
C ASN A 56 6.34 -1.84 -13.11
N GLY A 57 6.20 -0.94 -12.13
CA GLY A 57 4.91 -0.41 -11.70
C GLY A 57 4.22 0.39 -12.81
N GLY A 58 2.93 0.11 -13.03
CA GLY A 58 2.12 0.84 -14.01
C GLY A 58 1.79 2.27 -13.56
N SER A 59 0.87 2.92 -14.28
CA SER A 59 0.44 4.29 -13.96
C SER A 59 -0.79 4.31 -13.03
N VAL A 60 -0.91 5.34 -12.19
CA VAL A 60 -2.13 5.63 -11.41
C VAL A 60 -3.22 6.27 -12.27
N VAL A 61 -4.47 6.24 -11.79
CA VAL A 61 -5.65 6.72 -12.54
C VAL A 61 -5.53 8.19 -12.99
N ASP A 62 -4.85 9.03 -12.20
CA ASP A 62 -4.75 10.48 -12.39
C ASP A 62 -3.44 10.95 -13.06
N LYS A 63 -2.51 10.03 -13.36
CA LYS A 63 -1.23 10.36 -14.02
C LYS A 63 -0.94 9.39 -15.17
N GLN A 64 -0.38 9.88 -16.28
CA GLN A 64 0.00 9.01 -17.42
C GLN A 64 1.41 8.42 -17.31
N LYS A 65 2.16 8.72 -16.25
CA LYS A 65 3.53 8.23 -16.05
C LYS A 65 3.51 6.93 -15.24
N SER A 66 4.25 5.92 -15.72
CA SER A 66 4.50 4.68 -14.97
C SER A 66 5.33 4.97 -13.72
N TYR A 67 5.17 4.11 -12.71
CA TYR A 67 6.05 4.11 -11.55
C TYR A 67 7.38 3.43 -11.83
N ASP A 68 7.45 2.52 -12.81
CA ASP A 68 8.62 1.67 -13.05
C ASP A 68 9.07 1.01 -11.73
N ASP A 69 10.37 0.93 -11.49
CA ASP A 69 10.90 0.46 -10.20
C ASP A 69 10.83 1.60 -9.17
N HIS A 70 9.88 1.50 -8.23
CA HIS A 70 9.63 2.55 -7.25
C HIS A 70 9.02 2.04 -5.95
N SER A 71 9.20 2.78 -4.86
CA SER A 71 8.60 2.48 -3.57
C SER A 71 7.40 3.37 -3.31
N VAL A 72 6.24 2.77 -3.02
CA VAL A 72 5.02 3.51 -2.64
C VAL A 72 4.46 2.96 -1.34
N VAL A 73 3.71 3.78 -0.60
CA VAL A 73 3.05 3.36 0.64
C VAL A 73 1.57 3.19 0.36
N ILE A 74 1.03 2.01 0.63
CA ILE A 74 -0.41 1.74 0.61
C ILE A 74 -1.00 2.27 1.92
N VAL A 75 -1.92 3.22 1.79
CA VAL A 75 -2.64 3.86 2.92
C VAL A 75 -4.14 3.59 2.87
N GLY A 76 -4.61 2.88 1.86
CA GLY A 76 -6.03 2.63 1.65
C GLY A 76 -6.31 1.65 0.52
N TYR A 77 -7.59 1.33 0.33
CA TYR A 77 -8.07 0.51 -0.77
C TYR A 77 -9.49 0.92 -1.20
N VAL A 78 -9.81 0.63 -2.46
CA VAL A 78 -11.15 0.69 -3.04
C VAL A 78 -11.53 -0.70 -3.49
N GLY A 79 -12.60 -1.26 -2.94
CA GLY A 79 -13.01 -2.64 -3.23
C GLY A 79 -14.12 -3.13 -2.33
N ASN A 80 -14.17 -4.42 -2.05
CA ASN A 80 -15.02 -5.01 -0.99
C ASN A 80 -14.16 -5.84 -0.03
N SER A 81 -14.78 -6.43 0.99
CA SER A 81 -14.08 -7.21 2.02
C SER A 81 -13.32 -8.46 1.53
N HIS A 82 -13.43 -8.81 0.24
CA HIS A 82 -12.77 -9.96 -0.35
C HIS A 82 -12.00 -9.63 -1.63
N THR A 83 -12.20 -8.45 -2.21
CA THR A 83 -11.49 -8.06 -3.42
C THR A 83 -11.12 -6.59 -3.47
N ILE A 84 -9.94 -6.26 -3.97
CA ILE A 84 -9.44 -4.89 -4.19
C ILE A 84 -9.50 -4.56 -5.68
N ASP A 85 -10.13 -3.44 -6.03
CA ASP A 85 -10.07 -2.88 -7.38
C ASP A 85 -8.84 -1.95 -7.51
N TYR A 86 -8.59 -1.13 -6.49
CA TYR A 86 -7.47 -0.18 -6.43
C TYR A 86 -6.87 -0.12 -5.02
N VAL A 87 -5.55 0.06 -4.96
CA VAL A 87 -4.89 0.55 -3.74
C VAL A 87 -4.78 2.06 -3.78
N VAL A 88 -4.98 2.69 -2.63
CA VAL A 88 -4.74 4.11 -2.41
C VAL A 88 -3.33 4.25 -1.89
N ILE A 89 -2.50 5.02 -2.59
CA ILE A 89 -1.07 5.14 -2.33
C ILE A 89 -0.62 6.58 -2.09
N HIS A 90 0.44 6.72 -1.29
CA HIS A 90 1.34 7.86 -1.34
C HIS A 90 2.64 7.45 -2.02
N ASP A 91 3.06 8.23 -3.02
CA ASP A 91 4.21 7.90 -3.87
C ASP A 91 5.48 8.70 -3.57
N GLY A 92 5.39 9.68 -2.67
CA GLY A 92 6.50 10.55 -2.28
C GLY A 92 6.88 11.62 -3.31
N TRP A 93 6.16 11.74 -4.43
CA TRP A 93 6.37 12.81 -5.42
C TRP A 93 5.56 14.06 -5.11
N ASP A 94 4.41 13.90 -4.46
CA ASP A 94 3.61 15.00 -3.95
C ASP A 94 2.88 14.62 -2.65
N MET A 95 1.96 15.48 -2.19
CA MET A 95 1.23 15.30 -0.94
C MET A 95 -0.16 14.67 -1.12
N TYR A 96 -0.52 14.24 -2.34
CA TYR A 96 -1.83 13.70 -2.66
C TYR A 96 -1.84 12.18 -2.59
N GLU A 97 -3.04 11.64 -2.41
CA GLU A 97 -3.31 10.22 -2.57
C GLU A 97 -3.52 9.91 -4.05
N HIS A 98 -2.99 8.78 -4.51
CA HIS A 98 -3.20 8.27 -5.86
C HIS A 98 -3.83 6.88 -5.84
N TYR A 99 -4.46 6.50 -6.96
CA TYR A 99 -5.15 5.22 -7.09
C TYR A 99 -4.42 4.36 -8.11
N LEU A 100 -3.77 3.29 -7.63
CA LEU A 100 -3.11 2.31 -8.48
C LEU A 100 -4.03 1.09 -8.58
N ALA A 101 -4.37 0.69 -9.81
CA ALA A 101 -5.18 -0.50 -10.03
C ALA A 101 -4.48 -1.74 -9.45
N TRP A 102 -5.25 -2.62 -8.81
CA TRP A 102 -4.70 -3.84 -8.23
C TRP A 102 -4.02 -4.72 -9.28
N GLY A 103 -2.81 -5.18 -8.99
CA GLY A 103 -2.01 -5.99 -9.91
C GLY A 103 -1.37 -5.21 -11.06
N ASN A 104 -1.43 -3.87 -11.06
CA ASN A 104 -0.79 -3.04 -12.07
C ASN A 104 0.72 -2.86 -11.80
N TRP A 105 1.44 -3.98 -11.72
CA TRP A 105 2.86 -4.07 -11.41
C TRP A 105 3.44 -5.42 -11.88
N GLY A 106 4.76 -5.51 -11.96
CA GLY A 106 5.51 -6.69 -12.36
C GLY A 106 5.55 -7.78 -11.30
N SER A 107 5.95 -8.99 -11.71
CA SER A 107 5.90 -10.19 -10.86
C SER A 107 6.85 -10.16 -9.67
N ASP A 108 7.89 -9.32 -9.72
CA ASP A 108 8.89 -9.24 -8.65
C ASP A 108 8.51 -8.19 -7.59
N THR A 109 7.31 -7.59 -7.72
CA THR A 109 6.75 -6.66 -6.74
C THR A 109 6.46 -7.37 -5.42
N TYR A 110 6.82 -6.76 -4.30
CA TYR A 110 6.59 -7.34 -2.98
C TYR A 110 6.09 -6.32 -1.95
N LEU A 111 5.40 -6.84 -0.94
CA LEU A 111 5.02 -6.05 0.23
C LEU A 111 6.07 -6.16 1.32
N VAL A 112 6.26 -5.05 2.02
CA VAL A 112 6.99 -4.99 3.28
C VAL A 112 6.02 -4.51 4.36
N LYS A 113 5.61 -5.45 5.22
CA LYS A 113 4.83 -5.14 6.42
C LYS A 113 5.76 -4.59 7.49
N ILE A 114 5.36 -3.47 8.09
CA ILE A 114 6.09 -2.86 9.20
C ILE A 114 5.30 -3.15 10.47
N THR A 115 5.70 -4.21 11.18
CA THR A 115 5.01 -4.62 12.41
C THR A 115 5.77 -4.10 13.63
N PRO A 116 5.13 -3.34 14.54
CA PRO A 116 5.72 -3.00 15.82
C PRO A 116 6.08 -4.26 16.60
N LYS A 117 7.27 -4.29 17.20
CA LYS A 117 7.73 -5.39 18.04
C LYS A 117 6.90 -5.39 19.32
N GLN A 118 6.21 -6.50 19.58
CA GLN A 118 5.45 -6.67 20.83
C GLN A 118 6.45 -6.66 22.00
N GLY A 119 6.22 -5.76 22.96
CA GLY A 119 6.99 -5.65 24.20
C GLY A 119 6.52 -6.63 25.27
#